data_AF-A0AAN9EQ69-F1
#
_entry.id   AF-A0AAN9EQ69-F1
#
_cell.length_a   1.000
_cell.length_b   1.000
_cell.length_c   1.000
_cell.angle_alpha   90.00
_cell.angle_beta   90.00
_cell.angle_gamma   90.00
#
_symmetry.space_group_name_H-M   'P 1'
#
loop_
_entity.id
_entity.type
_entity.pdbx_description
1 polymer ?
#
loop_
_entity_poly.entity_id
_entity_poly.type
_entity_poly.pdbx_seq_one_letter_code
_entity_poly.pdbx_strand_id
1 'polypeptide(L)'
;MENKGLASDQQSQQNEKTNDENQKKEIAVEEQWHTVTTRRRAQQQKLQYLRLEEIWSTEIEGFAMFRVMQKQRLLHGPFRVLNKRKYSDIDKKEIVCRQAMEKAQNDLAEDPMNVHLQKIERDAMRDYLAVSDAARSFLQQKAKEN
;
A
#
# COMPACT_ATOMS: atom_id res chain seq x y z
N MET A 1 -55.09 0.32 -28.63
CA MET A 1 -54.29 -0.72 -27.93
C MET A 1 -52.87 -0.16 -27.75
N GLU A 2 -52.62 0.76 -26.82
CA GLU A 2 -51.31 1.47 -26.76
C GLU A 2 -50.92 1.84 -25.32
N ASN A 3 -51.04 0.91 -24.37
CA ASN A 3 -50.74 1.22 -22.96
C ASN A 3 -49.87 0.16 -22.25
N LYS A 4 -49.04 -0.57 -23.02
CA LYS A 4 -48.08 -1.55 -22.48
C LYS A 4 -46.60 -1.17 -22.63
N GLY A 5 -46.27 -0.15 -23.43
CA GLY A 5 -44.88 0.29 -23.66
C GLY A 5 -44.30 1.19 -22.56
N LEU A 6 -45.06 2.17 -22.06
CA LEU A 6 -44.56 3.14 -21.08
C LEU A 6 -44.20 2.54 -19.70
N ALA A 7 -44.88 1.46 -19.28
CA ALA A 7 -44.61 0.82 -17.99
C ALA A 7 -43.29 0.03 -17.98
N SER A 8 -42.88 -0.51 -19.13
CA SER A 8 -41.63 -1.27 -19.28
C SER A 8 -40.41 -0.36 -19.23
N ASP A 9 -40.48 0.82 -19.86
CA ASP A 9 -39.37 1.79 -19.86
C ASP A 9 -39.16 2.45 -18.49
N GLN A 10 -40.24 2.65 -17.72
CA GLN A 10 -40.15 3.18 -16.35
C GLN A 10 -39.58 2.17 -15.35
N GLN A 11 -39.84 0.87 -15.53
CA GLN A 11 -39.23 -0.19 -14.71
C GLN A 11 -37.75 -0.39 -15.05
N SER A 12 -37.36 -0.29 -16.32
CA SER A 12 -35.94 -0.34 -16.73
C SER A 12 -35.13 0.84 -16.18
N GLN A 13 -35.68 2.06 -16.23
CA GLN A 13 -35.04 3.26 -15.68
C GLN A 13 -34.98 3.27 -14.15
N GLN A 14 -35.94 2.65 -13.46
CA GLN A 14 -35.89 2.47 -12.01
C GLN A 14 -34.84 1.43 -11.61
N ASN A 15 -34.73 0.33 -12.36
CA ASN A 15 -33.73 -0.71 -12.11
C ASN A 15 -32.29 -0.21 -12.32
N GLU A 16 -32.03 0.58 -13.37
CA GLU A 16 -30.72 1.23 -13.58
C GLU A 16 -30.36 2.19 -12.44
N LYS A 17 -31.30 3.02 -11.99
CA LYS A 17 -31.07 3.94 -10.87
C LYS A 17 -30.78 3.21 -9.56
N THR A 18 -31.47 2.11 -9.29
CA THR A 18 -31.19 1.28 -8.11
C THR A 18 -29.85 0.55 -8.21
N ASN A 19 -29.42 0.16 -9.41
CA ASN A 19 -28.11 -0.46 -9.63
C ASN A 19 -26.98 0.56 -9.43
N ASP A 20 -27.11 1.76 -9.98
CA ASP A 20 -26.17 2.87 -9.77
C ASP A 20 -26.06 3.28 -8.29
N GLU A 21 -27.17 3.30 -7.56
CA GLU A 21 -27.16 3.60 -6.12
C GLU A 21 -26.53 2.48 -5.29
N ASN A 22 -26.74 1.22 -5.66
CA ASN A 22 -26.11 0.08 -4.98
C ASN A 22 -24.60 0.03 -5.26
N GLN A 23 -24.20 0.29 -6.51
CA GLN A 23 -22.81 0.35 -6.92
C GLN A 23 -22.06 1.50 -6.24
N LYS A 24 -22.70 2.67 -6.08
CA LYS A 24 -22.16 3.78 -5.27
C LYS A 24 -22.01 3.43 -3.79
N LYS A 25 -22.94 2.67 -3.21
CA LYS A 25 -22.85 2.21 -1.82
C LYS A 25 -21.73 1.21 -1.62
N GLU A 26 -21.52 0.28 -2.56
CA GLU A 26 -20.38 -0.66 -2.52
C GLU A 26 -19.04 0.06 -2.62
N ILE A 27 -18.90 1.00 -3.55
CA ILE A 27 -17.68 1.82 -3.69
C ILE A 27 -17.42 2.62 -2.40
N ALA A 28 -18.45 3.24 -1.81
CA ALA A 28 -18.31 3.98 -0.56
C ALA A 28 -17.88 3.09 0.62
N VAL A 29 -18.38 1.85 0.69
CA VAL A 29 -17.98 0.87 1.70
C VAL A 29 -16.53 0.42 1.48
N GLU A 30 -16.12 0.17 0.23
CA GLU A 30 -14.76 -0.21 -0.13
C GLU A 30 -13.75 0.91 0.15
N GLU A 31 -14.09 2.16 -0.16
CA GLU A 31 -13.32 3.36 0.23
C GLU A 31 -13.22 3.51 1.76
N GLN A 32 -14.29 3.22 2.51
CA GLN A 32 -14.26 3.19 3.97
C GLN A 32 -13.32 2.09 4.50
N TRP A 33 -13.33 0.89 3.91
CA TRP A 33 -12.38 -0.16 4.27
C TRP A 33 -10.94 0.23 3.93
N HIS A 34 -10.69 0.86 2.78
CA HIS A 34 -9.36 1.35 2.39
C HIS A 34 -8.84 2.46 3.32
N THR A 35 -9.70 3.38 3.76
CA THR A 35 -9.31 4.43 4.72
C THR A 35 -9.04 3.86 6.12
N VAL A 36 -9.87 2.93 6.61
CA VAL A 36 -9.67 2.25 7.90
C VAL A 36 -8.41 1.39 7.90
N THR A 37 -8.17 0.62 6.83
CA THR A 37 -6.98 -0.23 6.71
C THR A 37 -5.69 0.59 6.55
N THR A 38 -5.74 1.70 5.81
CA THR A 38 -4.60 2.63 5.68
C THR A 38 -4.28 3.30 7.02
N ARG A 39 -5.29 3.76 7.76
CA ARG A 39 -5.12 4.36 9.09
C ARG A 39 -4.53 3.37 10.09
N ARG A 40 -5.00 2.12 10.10
CA ARG A 40 -4.49 1.05 10.95
C ARG A 40 -3.03 0.72 10.63
N ARG A 41 -2.65 0.70 9.34
CA ARG A 41 -1.28 0.46 8.89
C ARG A 41 -0.34 1.61 9.31
N ALA A 42 -0.76 2.85 9.12
CA ALA A 42 0.00 4.04 9.54
C ALA A 42 0.18 4.08 11.07
N GLN A 43 -0.88 3.77 11.83
CA GLN A 43 -0.83 3.68 13.30
C GLN A 43 0.13 2.57 13.76
N GLN A 44 0.09 1.40 13.12
CA GLN A 44 1.00 0.31 13.45
C GLN A 44 2.45 0.65 13.13
N GLN A 45 2.71 1.36 12.02
CA GLN A 45 4.04 1.86 11.69
C GLN A 45 4.54 2.87 12.72
N LYS A 46 3.68 3.80 13.15
CA LYS A 46 3.99 4.78 14.21
C LYS A 46 4.36 4.10 15.54
N LEU A 47 3.58 3.11 15.97
CA LEU A 47 3.85 2.35 17.20
C LEU A 47 5.19 1.61 17.16
N GLN A 48 5.62 1.14 15.98
CA GLN A 48 6.90 0.47 15.82
C GLN A 48 8.09 1.41 15.97
N TYR A 49 8.01 2.62 15.41
CA TYR A 49 9.06 3.63 15.60
C TYR A 49 9.15 4.08 17.06
N LEU A 50 8.00 4.29 17.72
CA LEU A 50 7.95 4.64 19.14
C LEU A 50 8.67 3.59 20.01
N ARG A 51 8.45 2.30 19.72
CA ARG A 51 9.12 1.20 20.43
C ARG A 51 10.65 1.22 20.28
N LEU A 52 11.18 1.65 19.13
CA LEU A 52 12.62 1.78 18.92
C LEU A 52 13.20 2.94 19.73
N GLU A 53 12.48 4.07 19.79
CA GLU A 53 12.85 5.22 20.62
C GLU A 53 12.85 4.87 22.11
N GLU A 54 11.89 4.08 22.59
CA GLU A 54 11.83 3.59 23.97
C GLU A 54 13.06 2.75 24.33
N ILE A 55 13.44 1.80 23.47
CA ILE A 55 14.63 0.96 23.66
C ILE A 55 15.90 1.82 23.65
N TRP A 56 15.97 2.82 22.77
CA TRP A 56 17.12 3.72 22.70
C TRP A 56 17.20 4.64 23.92
N SER A 57 16.07 5.04 24.49
CA SER A 57 15.98 5.93 25.66
C SER A 57 16.15 5.18 26.99
N THR A 58 16.15 3.85 26.96
CA THR A 58 16.34 3.04 28.17
C THR A 58 17.70 3.33 28.82
N GLU A 59 17.69 3.57 30.12
CA GLU A 59 18.89 3.73 30.92
C GLU A 59 19.52 2.35 31.18
N ILE A 60 20.81 2.23 30.86
CA ILE A 60 21.58 1.00 31.06
C ILE A 60 22.75 1.37 31.95
N GLU A 61 22.93 0.63 33.03
CA GLU A 61 24.05 0.81 33.94
C GLU A 61 25.37 0.32 33.32
N GLY A 62 26.49 0.83 33.86
CA GLY A 62 27.84 0.47 33.41
C GLY A 62 28.53 1.56 32.58
N PHE A 63 29.65 1.20 31.96
CA PHE A 63 30.48 2.11 31.18
C PHE A 63 29.87 2.45 29.82
N ALA A 64 30.21 3.62 29.26
CA ALA A 64 29.63 4.13 28.01
C ALA A 64 29.61 3.10 26.86
N MET A 65 30.73 2.39 26.65
CA MET A 65 30.84 1.37 25.60
C MET A 65 29.90 0.18 25.83
N PHE A 66 29.73 -0.25 27.09
CA PHE A 66 28.79 -1.32 27.45
C PHE A 66 27.34 -0.89 27.21
N ARG A 67 26.98 0.35 27.58
CA ARG A 67 25.63 0.90 27.33
C ARG A 67 25.29 0.87 25.84
N VAL A 68 26.21 1.31 24.99
CA VAL A 68 26.01 1.30 23.53
C VAL A 68 25.84 -0.12 23.01
N MET A 69 26.71 -1.05 23.40
CA MET A 69 26.59 -2.45 22.98
C MET A 69 25.28 -3.10 23.41
N GLN A 70 24.81 -2.83 24.64
CA GLN A 70 23.55 -3.36 25.13
C GLN A 70 22.36 -2.76 24.38
N LYS A 71 22.35 -1.44 24.13
CA LYS A 71 21.32 -0.81 23.29
C LYS A 71 21.27 -1.41 21.89
N GLN A 72 22.43 -1.65 21.27
CA GLN A 72 22.51 -2.32 19.97
C GLN A 72 21.96 -3.76 20.03
N ARG A 73 22.28 -4.52 21.08
CA ARG A 73 21.73 -5.88 21.28
C ARG A 73 20.21 -5.87 21.42
N LEU A 74 19.65 -4.94 22.19
CA LEU A 74 18.21 -4.79 22.37
C LEU A 74 17.50 -4.38 21.07
N LEU A 75 18.14 -3.52 20.27
CA LEU A 75 17.61 -3.07 18.97
C LEU A 75 17.70 -4.12 17.86
N HIS A 76 18.62 -5.07 17.95
CA HIS A 76 18.84 -6.07 16.91
C HIS A 76 17.59 -6.91 16.59
N GLY A 77 16.84 -7.34 17.61
CA GLY A 77 15.57 -8.07 17.42
C GLY A 77 14.50 -7.26 16.68
N PRO A 78 14.13 -6.07 17.20
CA PRO A 78 13.23 -5.14 16.52
C PRO A 78 13.66 -4.79 15.09
N PHE A 79 14.94 -4.53 14.86
CA PHE A 79 15.45 -4.25 13.52
C PHE A 79 15.33 -5.44 12.59
N ARG A 80 15.58 -6.67 13.07
CA ARG A 80 15.35 -7.88 12.27
C ARG A 80 13.89 -8.03 11.84
N VAL A 81 12.94 -7.76 12.75
CA VAL A 81 11.51 -7.79 12.44
C VAL A 81 11.15 -6.70 11.42
N LEU A 82 11.67 -5.49 11.60
CA LEU A 82 11.45 -4.37 10.68
C LEU A 82 12.02 -4.68 9.28
N ASN A 83 13.24 -5.23 9.23
CA ASN A 83 13.91 -5.63 8.00
C ASN A 83 13.11 -6.71 7.26
N LYS A 84 12.67 -7.75 7.99
CA LYS A 84 11.79 -8.78 7.44
C LYS A 84 10.50 -8.16 6.91
N ARG A 85 9.83 -7.27 7.63
CA ARG A 85 8.57 -6.68 7.15
C ARG A 85 8.77 -5.83 5.88
N LYS A 86 9.85 -5.05 5.82
CA LYS A 86 10.12 -4.14 4.69
C LYS A 86 10.55 -4.90 3.44
N TYR A 87 11.42 -5.90 3.59
CA TYR A 87 12.03 -6.60 2.45
C TYR A 87 11.54 -8.04 2.25
N SER A 88 10.64 -8.56 3.09
CA SER A 88 10.01 -9.87 2.83
C SER A 88 9.23 -9.80 1.52
N ASP A 89 9.51 -10.77 0.67
CA ASP A 89 8.90 -10.95 -0.64
C ASP A 89 9.07 -9.71 -1.54
N ILE A 90 10.17 -8.96 -1.38
CA ILE A 90 10.38 -7.75 -2.17
C ILE A 90 10.47 -8.04 -3.66
N ASP A 91 11.10 -9.16 -4.05
CA ASP A 91 11.18 -9.59 -5.43
C ASP A 91 9.78 -9.86 -6.02
N LYS A 92 8.90 -10.52 -5.24
CA LYS A 92 7.51 -10.76 -5.67
C LYS A 92 6.72 -9.47 -5.78
N LYS A 93 6.89 -8.55 -4.82
CA LYS A 93 6.23 -7.23 -4.86
C LYS A 93 6.70 -6.41 -6.04
N GLU A 94 7.98 -6.46 -6.38
CA GLU A 94 8.53 -5.74 -7.54
C GLU A 94 7.91 -6.28 -8.83
N ILE A 95 7.82 -7.60 -8.99
CA ILE A 95 7.17 -8.23 -10.15
C ILE A 95 5.70 -7.81 -10.24
N VAL A 96 4.96 -7.86 -9.13
CA VAL A 96 3.53 -7.50 -9.11
C VAL A 96 3.33 -6.02 -9.44
N CYS A 97 4.11 -5.12 -8.85
CA CYS A 97 4.03 -3.68 -9.13
C CYS A 97 4.43 -3.36 -10.58
N ARG A 98 5.43 -4.07 -11.12
CA ARG A 98 5.82 -3.95 -12.53
C ARG A 98 4.68 -4.34 -13.46
N GLN A 99 4.06 -5.50 -13.23
CA GLN A 99 2.90 -5.95 -14.02
C GLN A 99 1.72 -4.99 -13.93
N ALA A 100 1.45 -4.44 -12.73
CA ALA A 100 0.38 -3.46 -12.54
C ALA A 100 0.66 -2.14 -13.29
N MET A 101 1.92 -1.68 -13.27
CA MET A 101 2.37 -0.51 -14.02
C MET A 101 2.25 -0.74 -15.53
N GLU A 102 2.74 -1.88 -16.04
CA GLU A 102 2.65 -2.24 -17.46
C GLU A 102 1.19 -2.31 -17.93
N LYS A 103 0.30 -2.90 -17.12
CA LYS A 103 -1.13 -2.91 -17.42
C LYS A 103 -1.71 -1.50 -17.48
N ALA A 104 -1.45 -0.66 -16.48
CA ALA A 104 -1.96 0.71 -16.46
C ALA A 104 -1.42 1.55 -17.64
N GLN A 105 -0.18 1.29 -18.08
CA GLN A 105 0.42 1.92 -19.25
C GLN A 105 -0.24 1.46 -20.56
N ASN A 106 -0.55 0.17 -20.69
CA ASN A 106 -1.27 -0.36 -21.84
C ASN A 106 -2.69 0.21 -21.92
N ASP A 107 -3.41 0.22 -20.79
CA ASP A 107 -4.77 0.78 -20.69
C ASP A 107 -4.76 2.28 -21.06
N LEU A 108 -3.76 3.04 -20.62
CA LEU A 108 -3.59 4.46 -20.98
C LEU A 108 -3.17 4.67 -22.45
N ALA A 109 -2.43 3.73 -23.05
CA ALA A 109 -2.07 3.80 -24.46
C ALA A 109 -3.29 3.66 -25.37
N GLU A 110 -4.31 2.91 -24.93
CA GLU A 110 -5.59 2.77 -25.64
C GLU A 110 -6.47 4.03 -25.54
N ASP A 111 -6.44 4.74 -24.41
CA ASP A 111 -7.17 6.01 -24.22
C ASP A 111 -6.32 7.10 -23.50
N PRO A 112 -5.45 7.81 -24.25
CA PRO A 112 -4.49 8.75 -23.67
C PRO A 112 -5.10 9.99 -23.02
N MET A 113 -6.33 10.36 -23.39
CA MET A 113 -7.00 11.57 -22.87
C MET A 113 -7.79 11.30 -21.59
N ASN A 114 -7.82 10.05 -21.14
CA ASN A 114 -8.53 9.65 -19.95
C ASN A 114 -7.79 10.05 -18.68
N VAL A 115 -8.26 11.13 -18.04
CA VAL A 115 -7.68 11.66 -16.79
C VAL A 115 -7.69 10.63 -15.65
N HIS A 116 -8.64 9.70 -15.65
CA HIS A 116 -8.70 8.64 -14.63
C HIS A 116 -7.58 7.61 -14.84
N LEU A 117 -7.35 7.16 -16.08
CA LEU A 117 -6.25 6.24 -16.42
C LEU A 117 -4.89 6.89 -16.19
N GLN A 118 -4.73 8.19 -16.50
CA GLN A 118 -3.51 8.94 -16.18
C GLN A 118 -3.21 8.99 -14.68
N LYS A 119 -4.25 9.07 -13.84
CA LYS A 119 -4.08 9.04 -12.38
C LYS A 119 -3.65 7.65 -11.91
N ILE A 120 -4.30 6.61 -12.42
CA ILE A 120 -3.98 5.21 -12.09
C ILE A 120 -2.54 4.88 -12.49
N GLU A 121 -2.11 5.26 -13.69
CA GLU A 121 -0.74 5.06 -14.17
C GLU A 121 0.27 5.74 -13.25
N ARG A 122 0.01 7.01 -12.88
CA ARG A 122 0.89 7.76 -11.97
C ARG A 122 0.99 7.12 -10.59
N ASP A 123 -0.13 6.64 -10.04
CA ASP A 123 -0.15 5.96 -8.74
C ASP A 123 0.58 4.61 -8.83
N ALA A 124 0.37 3.82 -9.88
CA ALA A 124 1.07 2.55 -10.12
C ALA A 124 2.59 2.76 -10.33
N MET A 125 2.98 3.80 -11.06
CA MET A 125 4.38 4.17 -11.29
C MET A 125 5.05 4.60 -9.99
N ARG A 126 4.40 5.43 -9.17
CA ARG A 126 4.91 5.81 -7.84
C ARG A 126 5.16 4.57 -6.98
N ASP A 127 4.21 3.65 -6.95
CA ASP A 127 4.29 2.45 -6.13
C ASP A 127 5.39 1.50 -6.63
N TYR A 128 5.54 1.33 -7.94
CA TYR A 128 6.65 0.59 -8.54
C TYR A 128 8.01 1.21 -8.21
N LEU A 129 8.17 2.53 -8.34
CA LEU A 129 9.42 3.23 -8.00
C LEU A 129 9.80 3.02 -6.54
N ALA A 130 8.84 3.13 -5.62
CA ALA A 130 9.07 2.91 -4.19
C ALA A 130 9.53 1.47 -3.89
N VAL A 131 8.94 0.47 -4.55
CA VAL A 131 9.32 -0.94 -4.37
C VAL A 131 10.68 -1.24 -5.01
N SER A 132 10.95 -0.71 -6.21
CA SER A 132 12.24 -0.81 -6.91
C SER A 132 13.38 -0.21 -6.08
N ASP A 133 13.18 0.96 -5.48
CA ASP A 133 14.18 1.58 -4.61
C ASP A 133 14.45 0.74 -3.35
N ALA A 134 13.40 0.13 -2.78
CA ALA A 134 13.57 -0.79 -1.68
C ALA A 134 14.29 -2.08 -2.12
N ALA A 135 14.01 -2.62 -3.31
CA ALA A 135 14.66 -3.81 -3.85
C ALA A 135 16.16 -3.55 -4.08
N ARG A 136 16.49 -2.41 -4.71
CA ARG A 136 17.86 -1.93 -4.87
C ARG A 136 18.58 -1.80 -3.53
N SER A 137 17.94 -1.20 -2.53
CA SER A 137 18.50 -1.07 -1.18
C SER A 137 18.76 -2.43 -0.53
N PHE A 138 17.86 -3.39 -0.70
CA PHE A 138 18.02 -4.76 -0.20
C PHE A 138 19.20 -5.48 -0.86
N LEU A 139 19.33 -5.37 -2.19
CA LEU A 139 20.47 -5.95 -2.93
C LEU A 139 21.79 -5.33 -2.49
N GLN A 140 21.84 -4.02 -2.27
CA GLN A 140 23.03 -3.35 -1.74
C GLN A 140 23.40 -3.81 -0.33
N GLN A 141 22.41 -4.09 0.53
CA GLN A 141 22.65 -4.64 1.87
C GLN A 141 23.24 -6.05 1.78
N LYS A 142 22.62 -6.92 0.96
CA LYS A 142 23.09 -8.28 0.69
C LYS A 142 24.52 -8.32 0.15
N ALA A 143 24.86 -7.40 -0.76
CA ALA A 143 26.20 -7.31 -1.34
C ALA A 143 27.27 -6.88 -0.33
N LYS A 144 26.90 -6.22 0.78
CA LYS A 144 27.82 -5.81 1.86
C LYS A 144 27.95 -6.86 2.97
N GLU A 145 27.02 -7.82 3.06
CA GLU A 145 27.09 -8.94 4.00
C GLU A 145 28.06 -10.05 3.54
N ASN A 146 28.41 -10.07 2.24
CA ASN A 146 29.38 -11.00 1.64
C ASN A 146 30.76 -10.34 1.50
#